data_AF-A0A7Y2AYX7-F1
#
_entry.id   AF-A0A7Y2AYX7-F1
#
_cell.length_a   1.000
_cell.length_b   1.000
_cell.length_c   1.000
_cell.angle_alpha   90.00
_cell.angle_beta   90.00
_cell.angle_gamma   90.00
#
_symmetry.space_group_name_H-M   'P 1'
#
loop_
_entity.id
_entity.type
_entity.pdbx_description
1 polymer ?
#
loop_
_entity_poly.entity_id
_entity_poly.type
_entity_poly.pdbx_seq_one_letter_code
_entity_poly.pdbx_strand_id
1 'polypeptide(L)'
;MKQLPINKFIQLLLVLMLALPGLAFSQDEAEGQPNGEAKEEANGEAKEEEKKPKTIAELTEDSERYDGFFTLFRDKKSGETHMLVKADQVGKEFIYWVQVANGVPGVGFFKGAYGPSGMLSIQRHFDRLEFVAENTNFYFDPDNAVSRASEANISDALLATAKIVAEDEDSGDILIKSDKLFASEAFAQITPSPNPDADPKTDFALGKVDGDKTKILNLRSYPKNTDVEVEYVFSNPTPRVFGGADITDARNVSVRVMHSFIEAPDNDYQPRFDDARMGFFSLQVTDLTSMEAAPYRDMIRRWHLVKKDPDAELSEPVEPITWWI
;
A
#
# COMPACT_ATOMS: atom_id res chain seq x y z
N MET A 1 49.76 -42.47 -61.69
CA MET A 1 50.83 -41.66 -61.06
C MET A 1 50.28 -41.18 -59.73
N LYS A 2 50.63 -41.86 -58.62
CA LYS A 2 51.50 -41.40 -57.50
C LYS A 2 50.94 -40.15 -56.77
N GLN A 3 50.74 -40.08 -55.44
CA GLN A 3 50.86 -40.96 -54.26
C GLN A 3 50.09 -40.31 -53.07
N LEU A 4 49.69 -41.12 -52.08
CA LEU A 4 49.04 -40.81 -50.78
C LEU A 4 50.12 -40.46 -49.67
N PRO A 5 49.84 -40.45 -48.33
CA PRO A 5 49.48 -39.32 -47.44
C PRO A 5 50.32 -39.32 -46.12
N ILE A 6 49.91 -38.63 -45.02
CA ILE A 6 50.13 -38.97 -43.58
C ILE A 6 49.45 -37.85 -42.71
N ASN A 7 48.34 -38.12 -41.99
CA ASN A 7 48.17 -38.61 -40.60
C ASN A 7 48.65 -37.61 -39.50
N LYS A 8 47.86 -37.17 -38.51
CA LYS A 8 47.25 -37.94 -37.37
C LYS A 8 46.17 -37.08 -36.64
N PHE A 9 44.95 -37.58 -36.41
CA PHE A 9 44.43 -38.23 -35.16
C PHE A 9 44.27 -37.27 -33.95
N ILE A 10 43.25 -37.27 -33.08
CA ILE A 10 41.85 -37.79 -32.95
C ILE A 10 41.48 -37.65 -31.44
N GLN A 11 40.20 -37.41 -31.14
CA GLN A 11 39.45 -37.70 -29.88
C GLN A 11 39.76 -36.89 -28.59
N LEU A 12 38.77 -36.24 -27.93
CA LEU A 12 37.55 -36.72 -27.23
C LEU A 12 37.88 -37.28 -25.83
N LEU A 13 37.45 -36.62 -24.74
CA LEU A 13 36.43 -37.11 -23.78
C LEU A 13 36.33 -36.28 -22.48
N LEU A 14 35.06 -36.14 -22.07
CA LEU A 14 34.51 -35.77 -20.75
C LEU A 14 34.96 -36.73 -19.62
N VAL A 15 35.26 -36.22 -18.41
CA VAL A 15 34.95 -36.80 -17.04
C VAL A 15 35.17 -35.66 -16.02
N LEU A 16 34.16 -35.05 -15.40
CA LEU A 16 33.43 -35.36 -14.15
C LEU A 16 34.26 -35.38 -12.82
N MET A 17 33.73 -34.63 -11.83
CA MET A 17 33.71 -34.86 -10.36
C MET A 17 34.73 -34.18 -9.39
N LEU A 18 34.13 -33.52 -8.38
CA LEU A 18 34.44 -33.48 -6.93
C LEU A 18 35.24 -32.29 -6.31
N ALA A 19 34.46 -31.36 -5.75
CA ALA A 19 34.42 -30.84 -4.35
C ALA A 19 35.70 -30.66 -3.48
N LEU A 20 35.92 -29.38 -3.07
CA LEU A 20 36.30 -28.80 -1.74
C LEU A 20 37.59 -29.27 -1.01
N PRO A 21 38.10 -28.57 0.04
CA PRO A 21 38.33 -27.13 0.26
C PRO A 21 39.71 -26.82 0.89
N GLY A 22 40.08 -25.53 0.95
CA GLY A 22 40.89 -24.94 2.03
C GLY A 22 42.41 -25.10 1.99
N LEU A 23 43.13 -23.96 1.97
CA LEU A 23 44.19 -23.64 2.93
C LEU A 23 44.73 -22.23 2.63
N ALA A 24 44.65 -21.40 3.66
CA ALA A 24 45.30 -20.09 3.72
C ALA A 24 46.82 -20.25 3.69
N PHE A 25 47.49 -19.36 2.97
CA PHE A 25 48.81 -18.85 3.37
C PHE A 25 48.84 -17.34 3.09
N SER A 26 48.83 -16.60 4.19
CA SER A 26 49.29 -15.22 4.27
C SER A 26 50.80 -15.22 4.19
N GLN A 27 51.39 -14.34 3.38
CA GLN A 27 52.77 -13.91 3.52
C GLN A 27 52.78 -12.38 3.39
N ASP A 28 53.12 -11.76 4.51
CA ASP A 28 53.21 -10.33 4.75
C ASP A 28 54.67 -9.91 4.51
N GLU A 29 54.90 -8.76 3.89
CA GLU A 29 56.20 -8.07 3.90
C GLU A 29 56.03 -6.63 4.39
N ALA A 30 56.86 -6.32 5.37
CA ALA A 30 56.89 -5.20 6.29
C ALA A 30 57.25 -3.83 5.66
N GLU A 31 56.94 -2.73 6.38
CA GLU A 31 57.95 -1.97 7.16
C GLU A 31 57.36 -0.72 7.85
N GLY A 32 57.74 -0.50 9.11
CA GLY A 32 57.69 0.82 9.77
C GLY A 32 57.19 0.87 11.22
N GLN A 33 58.10 0.76 12.19
CA GLN A 33 57.93 1.10 13.62
C GLN A 33 58.77 2.39 13.94
N PRO A 34 58.66 3.10 15.10
CA PRO A 34 58.24 2.60 16.42
C PRO A 34 57.46 3.56 17.37
N ASN A 35 56.96 2.92 18.44
CA ASN A 35 56.88 3.38 19.85
C ASN A 35 55.66 4.14 20.38
N GLY A 36 54.99 3.53 21.38
CA GLY A 36 54.01 4.19 22.26
C GLY A 36 53.12 3.21 23.04
N GLU A 37 53.57 2.85 24.25
CA GLU A 37 52.82 2.42 25.44
C GLU A 37 51.52 1.60 25.30
N ALA A 38 51.60 0.35 25.78
CA ALA A 38 50.44 -0.50 26.06
C ALA A 38 49.59 0.09 27.20
N LYS A 39 48.33 0.42 26.90
CA LYS A 39 47.24 0.46 27.87
C LYS A 39 46.34 -0.74 27.63
N GLU A 40 46.24 -1.60 28.64
CA GLU A 40 45.13 -2.55 28.77
C GLU A 40 43.82 -1.75 28.85
N GLU A 41 43.01 -1.82 27.79
CA GLU A 41 41.59 -1.51 27.91
C GLU A 41 40.86 -2.79 28.31
N ALA A 42 40.39 -2.77 29.55
CA ALA A 42 39.50 -3.77 30.10
C ALA A 42 38.24 -3.89 29.24
N ASN A 43 37.99 -5.11 28.79
CA ASN A 43 36.74 -5.56 28.17
C ASN A 43 35.58 -5.33 29.16
N GLY A 44 34.88 -4.21 29.00
CA GLY A 44 33.59 -3.96 29.63
C GLY A 44 32.47 -4.40 28.71
N GLU A 45 32.11 -5.68 28.75
CA GLU A 45 30.83 -6.16 28.21
C GLU A 45 29.70 -5.50 28.99
N ALA A 46 29.18 -4.40 28.45
CA ALA A 46 27.90 -3.85 28.86
C ALA A 46 26.82 -4.85 28.42
N LYS A 47 26.32 -5.65 29.38
CA LYS A 47 25.07 -6.39 29.22
C LYS A 47 23.96 -5.39 28.91
N GLU A 48 23.51 -5.41 27.66
CA GLU A 48 22.29 -4.75 27.23
C GLU A 48 21.13 -5.49 27.95
N GLU A 49 20.56 -4.87 28.98
CA GLU A 49 19.35 -5.38 29.61
C GLU A 49 18.24 -5.42 28.55
N GLU A 50 17.79 -6.62 28.20
CA GLU A 50 16.59 -6.83 27.39
C GLU A 50 15.40 -6.18 28.09
N LYS A 51 15.03 -4.97 27.66
CA LYS A 51 13.79 -4.31 28.09
C LYS A 51 12.63 -5.19 27.64
N LYS A 52 11.81 -5.62 28.61
CA LYS A 52 10.53 -6.28 28.32
C LYS A 52 9.73 -5.46 27.32
N PRO A 53 9.08 -6.11 26.33
CA PRO A 53 8.21 -5.41 25.39
C PRO A 53 7.08 -4.72 26.15
N LYS A 54 6.77 -3.48 25.75
CA LYS A 54 5.69 -2.70 26.36
C LYS A 54 4.34 -3.27 25.91
N THR A 55 3.35 -3.19 26.79
CA THR A 55 1.98 -3.61 26.46
C THR A 55 1.25 -2.54 25.65
N ILE A 56 0.15 -2.93 24.99
CA ILE A 56 -0.73 -1.99 24.27
C ILE A 56 -1.28 -0.94 25.23
N ALA A 57 -1.69 -1.34 26.44
CA ALA A 57 -2.21 -0.44 27.47
C ALA A 57 -1.16 0.61 27.88
N GLU A 58 0.09 0.19 28.12
CA GLU A 58 1.19 1.10 28.47
C GLU A 58 1.54 2.08 27.34
N LEU A 59 1.46 1.64 26.08
CA LEU A 59 1.76 2.51 24.93
C LEU A 59 0.63 3.50 24.61
N THR A 60 -0.59 3.27 25.11
CA THR A 60 -1.78 4.06 24.76
C THR A 60 -2.43 4.76 25.96
N GLU A 61 -1.86 4.66 27.16
CA GLU A 61 -2.40 5.23 28.40
C GLU A 61 -2.72 6.74 28.31
N ASP A 62 -1.79 7.51 27.73
CA ASP A 62 -1.91 8.97 27.57
C ASP A 62 -2.65 9.40 26.29
N SER A 63 -3.19 8.45 25.53
CA SER A 63 -3.82 8.71 24.23
C SER A 63 -5.32 9.00 24.32
N GLU A 64 -5.83 9.77 23.36
CA GLU A 64 -7.24 9.76 23.00
C GLU A 64 -7.54 8.54 22.13
N ARG A 65 -8.62 7.82 22.44
CA ARG A 65 -9.00 6.56 21.77
C ARG A 65 -10.21 6.79 20.87
N TYR A 66 -10.14 6.29 19.64
CA TYR A 66 -11.20 6.34 18.63
C TYR A 66 -11.61 4.92 18.25
N ASP A 67 -12.70 4.44 18.84
CA ASP A 67 -13.25 3.11 18.57
C ASP A 67 -14.02 3.06 17.24
N GLY A 68 -13.83 1.99 16.47
CA GLY A 68 -14.55 1.75 15.22
C GLY A 68 -13.99 0.56 14.47
N PHE A 69 -14.05 0.57 13.13
CA PHE A 69 -13.56 -0.51 12.27
C PHE A 69 -12.10 -0.82 12.60
N PHE A 70 -11.20 0.14 12.40
CA PHE A 70 -9.91 0.16 13.09
C PHE A 70 -9.98 1.06 14.30
N THR A 71 -9.43 0.59 15.43
CA THR A 71 -9.29 1.46 16.61
C THR A 71 -8.03 2.30 16.44
N LEU A 72 -8.16 3.61 16.60
CA LEU A 72 -7.05 4.55 16.52
C LEU A 72 -6.76 5.17 17.88
N PHE A 73 -5.51 5.54 18.11
CA PHE A 73 -5.07 6.26 19.29
C PHE A 73 -4.24 7.48 18.88
N ARG A 74 -4.47 8.61 19.54
CA ARG A 74 -3.66 9.83 19.38
C ARG A 74 -3.06 10.23 20.73
N ASP A 75 -1.74 10.20 20.85
CA ASP A 75 -1.08 10.70 22.06
C ASP A 75 -1.36 12.20 22.25
N LYS A 76 -1.81 12.59 23.44
CA LYS A 76 -2.25 13.97 23.72
C LYS A 76 -1.09 14.97 23.81
N LYS A 77 0.16 14.50 24.00
CA LYS A 77 1.34 15.34 24.19
C LYS A 77 2.15 15.46 22.89
N SER A 78 2.47 14.34 22.26
CA SER A 78 3.26 14.26 21.04
C SER A 78 2.43 14.37 19.77
N GLY A 79 1.14 14.04 19.83
CA GLY A 79 0.30 13.89 18.66
C GLY A 79 0.61 12.64 17.84
N GLU A 80 1.42 11.70 18.34
CA GLU A 80 1.71 10.43 17.65
C GLU A 80 0.45 9.57 17.51
N THR A 81 0.33 8.86 16.39
CA THR A 81 -0.84 8.04 16.08
C THR A 81 -0.49 6.56 16.08
N HIS A 82 -1.33 5.77 16.74
CA HIS A 82 -1.29 4.32 16.65
C HIS A 82 -2.59 3.79 16.08
N MET A 83 -2.49 2.66 15.39
CA MET A 83 -3.63 1.88 14.93
C MET A 83 -3.56 0.49 15.55
N LEU A 84 -4.69 0.03 16.10
CA LEU A 84 -4.87 -1.32 16.59
C LEU A 84 -5.62 -2.13 15.53
N VAL A 85 -4.98 -3.20 15.09
CA VAL A 85 -5.53 -4.19 14.18
C VAL A 85 -5.89 -5.41 15.01
N LYS A 86 -7.17 -5.79 15.00
CA LYS A 86 -7.61 -6.98 15.74
C LYS A 86 -7.10 -8.24 15.06
N ALA A 87 -6.93 -9.31 15.84
CA ALA A 87 -6.48 -10.61 15.31
C ALA A 87 -7.35 -11.08 14.12
N ASP A 88 -8.67 -10.87 14.21
CA ASP A 88 -9.61 -11.29 13.19
C ASP A 88 -9.65 -10.36 11.97
N GLN A 89 -8.93 -9.25 11.96
CA GLN A 89 -8.81 -8.33 10.81
C GLN A 89 -7.61 -8.65 9.92
N VAL A 90 -6.63 -9.40 10.44
CA VAL A 90 -5.47 -9.84 9.66
C VAL A 90 -5.92 -10.86 8.60
N GLY A 91 -5.57 -10.60 7.34
CA GLY A 91 -5.96 -11.39 6.18
C GLY A 91 -7.37 -11.12 5.67
N LYS A 92 -8.15 -10.23 6.31
CA LYS A 92 -9.45 -9.80 5.78
C LYS A 92 -9.30 -8.62 4.83
N GLU A 93 -10.04 -8.66 3.74
CA GLU A 93 -10.15 -7.56 2.80
C GLU A 93 -11.10 -6.47 3.31
N PHE A 94 -10.80 -5.22 2.96
CA PHE A 94 -11.64 -4.06 3.21
C PHE A 94 -11.54 -3.08 2.04
N ILE A 95 -12.57 -2.25 1.89
CA ILE A 95 -12.59 -1.22 0.86
C ILE A 95 -11.76 -0.04 1.35
N TYR A 96 -10.86 0.42 0.48
CA TYR A 96 -10.12 1.67 0.67
C TYR A 96 -10.60 2.70 -0.34
N TRP A 97 -10.80 3.93 0.14
CA TRP A 97 -11.34 5.03 -0.64
C TRP A 97 -10.67 6.35 -0.29
N VAL A 98 -10.41 7.17 -1.31
CA VAL A 98 -9.83 8.51 -1.14
C VAL A 98 -10.80 9.59 -1.59
N GLN A 99 -10.91 10.67 -0.81
CA GLN A 99 -11.64 11.86 -1.21
C GLN A 99 -10.88 13.13 -0.81
N VAL A 100 -10.88 14.15 -1.67
CA VAL A 100 -10.33 15.47 -1.33
C VAL A 100 -11.29 16.20 -0.38
N ALA A 101 -10.89 16.38 0.87
CA ALA A 101 -11.62 17.14 1.87
C ALA A 101 -11.52 18.66 1.60
N ASN A 102 -10.35 19.11 1.11
CA ASN A 102 -10.14 20.49 0.66
C ASN A 102 -8.87 20.58 -0.22
N GLY A 103 -8.79 21.56 -1.11
CA GLY A 103 -7.62 21.74 -1.97
C GLY A 103 -7.69 23.04 -2.75
N VAL A 104 -6.69 23.27 -3.59
CA VAL A 104 -6.60 24.43 -4.48
C VAL A 104 -6.93 24.00 -5.93
N PRO A 105 -8.03 24.51 -6.53
CA PRO A 105 -8.46 24.06 -7.86
C PRO A 105 -7.40 24.24 -8.96
N GLY A 106 -6.58 25.29 -8.89
CA GLY A 106 -5.50 25.58 -9.84
C GLY A 106 -4.38 24.52 -9.88
N VAL A 107 -4.35 23.58 -8.93
CA VAL A 107 -3.45 22.41 -8.93
C VAL A 107 -4.20 21.09 -9.09
N GLY A 108 -5.48 21.15 -9.49
CA GLY A 108 -6.30 19.98 -9.78
C GLY A 108 -7.05 19.38 -8.59
N PHE A 109 -6.98 20.00 -7.41
CA PHE A 109 -7.64 19.50 -6.20
C PHE A 109 -8.76 20.43 -5.75
N PHE A 110 -9.98 19.91 -5.64
CA PHE A 110 -11.12 20.66 -5.13
C PHE A 110 -11.92 19.81 -4.15
N LYS A 111 -12.62 20.47 -3.23
CA LYS A 111 -13.42 19.79 -2.20
C LYS A 111 -14.46 18.87 -2.83
N GLY A 112 -14.50 17.63 -2.36
CA GLY A 112 -15.43 16.59 -2.82
C GLY A 112 -14.91 15.78 -4.01
N ALA A 113 -13.76 16.12 -4.59
CA ALA A 113 -13.16 15.33 -5.66
C ALA A 113 -12.87 13.90 -5.18
N TYR A 114 -13.26 12.92 -5.99
CA TYR A 114 -12.99 11.51 -5.72
C TYR A 114 -11.57 11.14 -6.17
N GLY A 115 -10.89 10.37 -5.33
CA GLY A 115 -9.57 9.82 -5.60
C GLY A 115 -9.62 8.32 -5.91
N PRO A 116 -8.47 7.64 -5.85
CA PRO A 116 -8.39 6.19 -6.02
C PRO A 116 -9.22 5.43 -4.99
N SER A 117 -9.67 4.24 -5.40
CA SER A 117 -10.39 3.29 -4.56
C SER A 117 -10.03 1.87 -4.96
N GLY A 118 -10.08 0.94 -4.00
CA GLY A 118 -9.82 -0.46 -4.28
C GLY A 118 -10.01 -1.34 -3.04
N MET A 119 -9.74 -2.63 -3.20
CA MET A 119 -9.69 -3.58 -2.10
C MET A 119 -8.27 -3.61 -1.54
N LEU A 120 -8.14 -3.52 -0.22
CA LEU A 120 -6.89 -3.75 0.48
C LEU A 120 -7.07 -4.88 1.49
N SER A 121 -5.97 -5.54 1.84
CA SER A 121 -5.90 -6.42 3.02
C SER A 121 -4.72 -6.01 3.92
N ILE A 122 -4.75 -6.48 5.17
CA ILE A 122 -3.61 -6.37 6.09
C ILE A 122 -3.04 -7.77 6.32
N GLN A 123 -1.81 -7.99 5.88
CA GLN A 123 -1.11 -9.26 6.05
C GLN A 123 -0.03 -9.12 7.12
N ARG A 124 0.26 -10.21 7.84
CA ARG A 124 1.37 -10.24 8.80
C ARG A 124 2.61 -10.83 8.14
N HIS A 125 3.73 -10.15 8.28
CA HIS A 125 5.04 -10.65 7.89
C HIS A 125 6.04 -10.45 9.04
N PHE A 126 6.23 -11.50 9.85
CA PHE A 126 7.07 -11.49 11.06
C PHE A 126 6.70 -10.36 12.04
N ASP A 127 7.56 -9.34 12.17
CA ASP A 127 7.48 -8.23 13.12
C ASP A 127 6.79 -6.98 12.54
N ARG A 128 6.16 -7.11 11.37
CA ARG A 128 5.43 -6.03 10.72
C ARG A 128 4.08 -6.48 10.15
N LEU A 129 3.20 -5.51 10.00
CA LEU A 129 2.01 -5.60 9.18
C LEU A 129 2.28 -4.97 7.81
N GLU A 130 1.68 -5.57 6.79
CA GLU A 130 1.79 -5.21 5.38
C GLU A 130 0.40 -4.84 4.87
N PHE A 131 0.28 -3.66 4.26
CA PHE A 131 -0.95 -3.20 3.63
C PHE A 131 -0.83 -3.49 2.15
N VAL A 132 -1.68 -4.38 1.66
CA VAL A 132 -1.58 -4.96 0.33
C VAL A 132 -2.81 -4.57 -0.47
N ALA A 133 -2.64 -4.10 -1.70
CA ALA A 133 -3.75 -3.88 -2.62
C ALA A 133 -4.04 -5.12 -3.44
N GLU A 134 -5.30 -5.52 -3.43
CA GLU A 134 -5.79 -6.73 -4.07
C GLU A 134 -6.15 -6.46 -5.54
N ASN A 135 -5.71 -7.34 -6.44
CA ASN A 135 -5.98 -7.20 -7.85
C ASN A 135 -7.34 -7.80 -8.23
N THR A 136 -8.35 -6.94 -8.37
CA THR A 136 -9.73 -7.33 -8.72
C THR A 136 -10.02 -7.27 -10.23
N ASN A 137 -9.01 -7.10 -11.07
CA ASN A 137 -9.19 -6.95 -12.53
C ASN A 137 -9.41 -8.27 -13.27
N PHE A 138 -9.18 -9.41 -12.61
CA PHE A 138 -9.16 -10.72 -13.25
C PHE A 138 -10.21 -11.66 -12.65
N TYR A 139 -10.80 -12.47 -13.50
CA TYR A 139 -11.70 -13.56 -13.13
C TYR A 139 -11.15 -14.87 -13.67
N PHE A 140 -11.30 -15.93 -12.87
CA PHE A 140 -11.06 -17.30 -13.27
C PHE A 140 -12.29 -18.14 -12.98
N ASP A 141 -12.80 -18.86 -13.97
CA ASP A 141 -13.85 -19.85 -13.76
C ASP A 141 -13.34 -20.99 -12.84
N PRO A 142 -13.93 -21.20 -11.64
CA PRO A 142 -13.50 -22.23 -10.70
C PRO A 142 -13.55 -23.65 -11.29
N ASP A 143 -14.45 -23.91 -12.24
CA ASP A 143 -14.61 -25.22 -12.88
C ASP A 143 -13.55 -25.46 -13.99
N ASN A 144 -12.82 -24.41 -14.37
CA ASN A 144 -11.76 -24.50 -15.37
C ASN A 144 -10.41 -24.88 -14.73
N ALA A 145 -9.68 -25.82 -15.34
CA ALA A 145 -8.38 -26.27 -14.84
C ALA A 145 -7.32 -25.15 -14.72
N VAL A 146 -7.45 -24.05 -15.48
CA VAL A 146 -6.57 -22.88 -15.42
C VAL A 146 -6.70 -22.12 -14.09
N SER A 147 -7.85 -22.20 -13.40
CA SER A 147 -8.07 -21.51 -12.12
C SER A 147 -7.09 -21.92 -11.02
N ARG A 148 -6.48 -23.11 -11.12
CA ARG A 148 -5.41 -23.54 -10.21
C ARG A 148 -4.15 -22.66 -10.26
N ALA A 149 -4.03 -21.84 -11.29
CA ALA A 149 -2.96 -20.88 -11.47
C ALA A 149 -3.48 -19.43 -11.40
N SER A 150 -4.59 -19.19 -10.68
CA SER A 150 -5.19 -17.85 -10.51
C SER A 150 -4.20 -16.81 -9.98
N GLU A 151 -3.22 -17.25 -9.19
CA GLU A 151 -2.19 -16.37 -8.61
C GLU A 151 -0.93 -16.25 -9.48
N ALA A 152 -0.84 -17.01 -10.58
CA ALA A 152 0.36 -17.03 -11.40
C ALA A 152 0.46 -15.76 -12.27
N ASN A 153 1.57 -15.04 -12.15
CA ASN A 153 1.82 -13.75 -12.83
C ASN A 153 0.84 -12.64 -12.44
N ILE A 154 0.12 -12.81 -11.33
CA ILE A 154 -0.66 -11.77 -10.68
C ILE A 154 0.06 -11.46 -9.38
N SER A 155 0.44 -10.20 -9.20
CA SER A 155 1.14 -9.74 -8.01
C SER A 155 0.28 -8.74 -7.27
N ASP A 156 0.10 -8.96 -5.98
CA ASP A 156 -0.50 -7.97 -5.11
C ASP A 156 0.47 -6.81 -4.89
N ALA A 157 -0.06 -5.61 -4.68
CA ALA A 157 0.77 -4.43 -4.50
C ALA A 157 0.97 -4.14 -3.01
N LEU A 158 2.19 -4.38 -2.49
CA LEU A 158 2.58 -3.94 -1.16
C LEU A 158 2.66 -2.41 -1.12
N LEU A 159 1.62 -1.77 -0.58
CA LEU A 159 1.50 -0.31 -0.53
C LEU A 159 2.27 0.29 0.65
N ALA A 160 2.18 -0.36 1.82
CA ALA A 160 2.80 0.15 3.03
C ALA A 160 3.19 -0.97 4.00
N THR A 161 4.14 -0.67 4.88
CA THR A 161 4.50 -1.55 5.99
C THR A 161 4.49 -0.77 7.30
N ALA A 162 4.09 -1.44 8.38
CA ALA A 162 4.10 -0.88 9.72
C ALA A 162 4.71 -1.86 10.71
N LYS A 163 5.74 -1.42 11.43
CA LYS A 163 6.35 -2.24 12.48
C LYS A 163 5.38 -2.41 13.65
N ILE A 164 5.28 -3.64 14.14
CA ILE A 164 4.51 -4.00 15.35
C ILE A 164 5.25 -3.42 16.56
N VAL A 165 4.54 -2.64 17.39
CA VAL A 165 5.10 -2.02 18.59
C VAL A 165 4.64 -2.68 19.89
N ALA A 166 3.48 -3.35 19.86
CA ALA A 166 2.98 -4.20 20.92
C ALA A 166 1.97 -5.19 20.35
N GLU A 167 1.82 -6.32 21.01
CA GLU A 167 0.84 -7.36 20.71
C GLU A 167 0.27 -7.87 22.03
N ASP A 168 -1.04 -8.09 22.07
CA ASP A 168 -1.71 -8.70 23.22
C ASP A 168 -1.68 -10.22 23.07
N GLU A 169 -1.09 -10.94 24.02
CA GLU A 169 -0.94 -12.40 23.95
C GLU A 169 -2.28 -13.15 24.07
N ASP A 170 -3.29 -12.54 24.71
CA ASP A 170 -4.58 -13.17 24.98
C ASP A 170 -5.57 -12.96 23.82
N SER A 171 -5.70 -11.71 23.32
CA SER A 171 -6.61 -11.37 22.22
C SER A 171 -5.98 -11.54 20.83
N GLY A 172 -4.65 -11.49 20.74
CA GLY A 172 -3.91 -11.43 19.47
C GLY A 172 -4.01 -10.07 18.77
N ASP A 173 -4.48 -9.03 19.46
CA ASP A 173 -4.56 -7.69 18.89
C ASP A 173 -3.16 -7.09 18.71
N ILE A 174 -2.97 -6.36 17.61
CA ILE A 174 -1.67 -5.86 17.18
C ILE A 174 -1.69 -4.34 17.13
N LEU A 175 -0.77 -3.68 17.84
CA LEU A 175 -0.60 -2.24 17.79
C LEU A 175 0.55 -1.87 16.85
N ILE A 176 0.29 -0.94 15.93
CA ILE A 176 1.29 -0.37 15.00
C ILE A 176 1.30 1.16 15.07
N LYS A 177 2.45 1.75 14.76
CA LYS A 177 2.56 3.20 14.52
C LYS A 177 2.01 3.53 13.14
N SER A 178 1.07 4.46 13.06
CA SER A 178 0.38 4.76 11.80
C SER A 178 0.83 6.05 11.12
N ASP A 179 1.57 6.95 11.79
CA ASP A 179 1.94 8.25 11.20
C ASP A 179 2.70 8.12 9.88
N LYS A 180 3.64 7.17 9.78
CA LYS A 180 4.43 6.95 8.54
C LYS A 180 3.59 6.47 7.37
N LEU A 181 2.45 5.80 7.64
CA LEU A 181 1.53 5.36 6.60
C LEU A 181 0.88 6.54 5.88
N PHE A 182 0.73 7.68 6.58
CA PHE A 182 0.06 8.88 6.07
C PHE A 182 0.99 10.07 5.82
N ALA A 183 2.20 10.07 6.40
CA ALA A 183 3.24 11.08 6.12
C ALA A 183 3.78 10.98 4.68
N SER A 184 3.46 9.89 3.99
CA SER A 184 3.80 9.66 2.59
C SER A 184 2.52 9.34 1.81
N GLU A 185 2.68 9.21 0.50
CA GLU A 185 1.62 8.85 -0.45
C GLU A 185 1.49 7.33 -0.59
N ALA A 186 1.75 6.58 0.49
CA ALA A 186 1.88 5.13 0.46
C ALA A 186 0.62 4.43 -0.05
N PHE A 187 -0.56 4.86 0.41
CA PHE A 187 -1.82 4.25 0.02
C PHE A 187 -2.38 4.77 -1.31
N ALA A 188 -2.07 6.01 -1.67
CA ALA A 188 -2.55 6.64 -2.89
C ALA A 188 -1.61 7.76 -3.31
N GLN A 189 -1.25 7.75 -4.59
CA GLN A 189 -0.56 8.87 -5.23
C GLN A 189 -1.51 10.08 -5.26
N ILE A 190 -1.17 11.14 -4.53
CA ILE A 190 -1.86 12.44 -4.60
C ILE A 190 -1.06 13.38 -5.52
N THR A 191 0.27 13.32 -5.55
CA THR A 191 1.14 14.09 -6.42
C THR A 191 0.76 13.83 -7.88
N PRO A 192 0.32 14.86 -8.63
CA PRO A 192 0.01 14.69 -10.03
C PRO A 192 1.23 14.18 -10.81
N SER A 193 1.01 13.19 -11.69
CA SER A 193 2.06 12.75 -12.61
C SER A 193 2.53 13.93 -13.47
N PRO A 194 3.84 14.06 -13.74
CA PRO A 194 4.36 15.13 -14.58
C PRO A 194 3.68 15.13 -15.95
N ASN A 195 3.16 16.28 -16.37
CA ASN A 195 2.67 16.46 -17.72
C ASN A 195 3.87 16.56 -18.68
N PRO A 196 4.04 15.63 -19.65
CA PRO A 196 5.19 15.64 -20.56
C PRO A 196 5.21 16.87 -21.48
N ASP A 197 4.07 17.51 -21.70
CA ASP A 197 3.91 18.67 -22.56
C ASP A 197 3.98 20.01 -21.81
N ALA A 198 4.18 19.99 -20.48
CA ALA A 198 4.25 21.21 -19.69
C ALA A 198 5.53 22.02 -20.00
N ASP A 199 5.40 23.33 -20.18
CA ASP A 199 6.51 24.27 -20.27
C ASP A 199 6.86 24.77 -18.85
N PRO A 200 8.05 24.44 -18.31
CA PRO A 200 8.47 24.87 -16.97
C PRO A 200 8.60 26.39 -16.80
N LYS A 201 8.47 27.19 -17.87
CA LYS A 201 8.47 28.65 -17.84
C LYS A 201 7.08 29.25 -17.69
N THR A 202 6.01 28.53 -18.04
CA THR A 202 4.64 29.03 -18.02
C THR A 202 3.73 28.22 -17.11
N ASP A 203 4.02 26.93 -16.93
CA ASP A 203 3.20 26.03 -16.16
C ASP A 203 3.67 25.90 -14.72
N PHE A 204 2.71 25.99 -13.79
CA PHE A 204 2.97 25.83 -12.38
C PHE A 204 3.25 24.36 -12.04
N ALA A 205 4.27 24.13 -11.21
CA ALA A 205 4.62 22.81 -10.71
C ALA A 205 4.41 22.75 -9.18
N LEU A 206 3.54 21.84 -8.75
CA LEU A 206 3.17 21.65 -7.35
C LEU A 206 4.35 21.26 -6.46
N GLY A 207 5.32 20.52 -7.01
CA GLY A 207 6.46 19.97 -6.26
C GLY A 207 6.20 18.56 -5.77
N LYS A 208 6.83 18.18 -4.66
CA LYS A 208 6.72 16.85 -4.04
C LYS A 208 6.10 16.96 -2.66
N VAL A 209 5.46 15.91 -2.18
CA VAL A 209 5.03 15.83 -0.78
C VAL A 209 6.23 16.00 0.16
N ASP A 210 6.05 16.85 1.15
CA ASP A 210 6.96 17.12 2.25
C ASP A 210 6.42 16.41 3.49
N GLY A 211 7.02 15.27 3.83
CA GLY A 211 6.56 14.41 4.93
C GLY A 211 6.67 15.06 6.30
N ASP A 212 7.60 16.00 6.48
CA ASP A 212 7.79 16.71 7.76
C ASP A 212 6.72 17.78 7.98
N LYS A 213 6.14 18.32 6.90
CA LYS A 213 5.03 19.28 6.95
C LYS A 213 3.65 18.61 6.86
N THR A 214 3.62 17.38 6.36
CA THR A 214 2.41 16.58 6.25
C THR A 214 1.95 16.14 7.63
N LYS A 215 0.65 16.25 7.91
CA LYS A 215 0.11 15.91 9.23
C LYS A 215 -1.28 15.34 9.13
N ILE A 216 -1.59 14.41 10.03
CA ILE A 216 -2.96 13.95 10.24
C ILE A 216 -3.70 15.03 11.04
N LEU A 217 -4.83 15.49 10.52
CA LEU A 217 -5.66 16.52 11.12
C LEU A 217 -6.73 15.93 12.03
N ASN A 218 -7.48 14.96 11.53
CA ASN A 218 -8.66 14.41 12.20
C ASN A 218 -8.67 12.88 12.09
N LEU A 219 -9.14 12.25 13.16
CA LEU A 219 -9.43 10.82 13.22
C LEU A 219 -10.92 10.65 13.48
N ARG A 220 -11.59 9.82 12.68
CA ARG A 220 -12.99 9.45 12.90
C ARG A 220 -13.09 7.95 12.72
N SER A 221 -13.60 7.26 13.71
CA SER A 221 -13.80 5.83 13.60
C SER A 221 -15.24 5.50 14.02
N TYR A 222 -15.88 4.67 13.21
CA TYR A 222 -17.24 4.19 13.36
C TYR A 222 -17.25 2.68 13.16
N PRO A 223 -18.30 1.95 13.56
CA PRO A 223 -18.29 0.49 13.54
C PRO A 223 -17.89 -0.14 12.19
N LYS A 224 -18.25 0.49 11.07
CA LYS A 224 -18.01 -0.04 9.71
C LYS A 224 -17.00 0.73 8.89
N ASN A 225 -16.47 1.86 9.39
CA ASN A 225 -15.45 2.60 8.67
C ASN A 225 -14.54 3.41 9.61
N THR A 226 -13.31 3.63 9.17
CA THR A 226 -12.34 4.49 9.83
C THR A 226 -11.83 5.50 8.80
N ASP A 227 -11.96 6.78 9.13
CA ASP A 227 -11.52 7.89 8.30
C ASP A 227 -10.34 8.63 8.94
N VAL A 228 -9.30 8.86 8.15
CA VAL A 228 -8.10 9.63 8.53
C VAL A 228 -7.99 10.82 7.58
N GLU A 229 -8.17 12.03 8.11
CA GLU A 229 -7.98 13.27 7.34
C GLU A 229 -6.53 13.72 7.44
N VAL A 230 -5.84 13.80 6.31
CA VAL A 230 -4.42 14.15 6.20
C VAL A 230 -4.28 15.45 5.42
N GLU A 231 -3.48 16.38 5.93
CA GLU A 231 -3.03 17.55 5.19
C GLU A 231 -1.68 17.24 4.56
N TYR A 232 -1.69 16.91 3.28
CA TYR A 232 -0.48 16.77 2.47
C TYR A 232 0.02 18.15 2.07
N VAL A 233 1.29 18.42 2.38
CA VAL A 233 1.95 19.67 1.99
C VAL A 233 2.94 19.37 0.88
N PHE A 234 2.72 19.99 -0.27
CA PHE A 234 3.61 19.89 -1.42
C PHE A 234 4.60 21.04 -1.40
N SER A 235 5.89 20.71 -1.52
CA SER A 235 7.00 21.64 -1.44
C SER A 235 7.69 21.79 -2.79
N ASN A 236 7.82 23.04 -3.23
CA ASN A 236 8.62 23.46 -4.36
C ASN A 236 9.45 24.69 -3.94
N PRO A 237 10.66 24.52 -3.40
CA PRO A 237 11.37 25.64 -2.76
C PRO A 237 11.80 26.75 -3.74
N THR A 238 11.89 26.46 -5.04
CA THR A 238 12.37 27.38 -6.08
C THR A 238 11.42 27.40 -7.29
N PRO A 239 10.17 27.84 -7.11
CA PRO A 239 9.17 27.82 -8.17
C PRO A 239 9.53 28.86 -9.24
N ARG A 240 9.44 28.47 -10.52
CA ARG A 240 9.65 29.37 -11.67
C ARG A 240 8.39 30.14 -12.03
N VAL A 241 7.25 29.50 -11.81
CA VAL A 241 5.90 30.01 -12.02
C VAL A 241 5.21 29.99 -10.67
N PHE A 242 4.47 31.04 -10.34
CA PHE A 242 3.85 31.21 -9.01
C PHE A 242 2.38 30.76 -8.95
N GLY A 243 1.83 30.31 -10.09
CA GLY A 243 0.46 29.84 -10.23
C GLY A 243 -0.58 30.97 -10.22
N GLY A 244 -1.83 30.60 -9.93
CA GLY A 244 -3.00 31.48 -9.97
C GLY A 244 -3.27 32.22 -8.66
N ALA A 245 -4.31 33.06 -8.65
CA ALA A 245 -4.74 33.84 -7.48
C ALA A 245 -5.24 32.97 -6.30
N ASP A 246 -5.49 31.69 -6.54
CA ASP A 246 -5.89 30.68 -5.57
C ASP A 246 -4.68 30.02 -4.85
N ILE A 247 -3.45 30.27 -5.32
CA ILE A 247 -2.21 29.84 -4.67
C ILE A 247 -1.68 30.97 -3.80
N THR A 248 -1.63 30.75 -2.48
CA THR A 248 -1.13 31.76 -1.53
C THR A 248 0.39 31.88 -1.53
N ASP A 249 1.12 30.76 -1.52
CA ASP A 249 2.57 30.70 -1.66
C ASP A 249 2.93 29.53 -2.56
N ALA A 250 3.52 29.83 -3.72
CA ALA A 250 3.92 28.86 -4.73
C ALA A 250 4.91 27.80 -4.22
N ARG A 251 5.56 28.04 -3.09
CA ARG A 251 6.55 27.11 -2.52
C ARG A 251 5.93 26.02 -1.67
N ASN A 252 4.74 26.26 -1.12
CA ASN A 252 4.08 25.33 -0.21
C ASN A 252 2.58 25.36 -0.47
N VAL A 253 2.04 24.30 -1.06
CA VAL A 253 0.61 24.15 -1.34
C VAL A 253 0.08 22.96 -0.56
N SER A 254 -1.03 23.13 0.14
CA SER A 254 -1.63 22.07 0.96
C SER A 254 -2.88 21.50 0.29
N VAL A 255 -3.04 20.18 0.38
CA VAL A 255 -4.26 19.45 0.00
C VAL A 255 -4.69 18.60 1.18
N ARG A 256 -5.96 18.70 1.57
CA ARG A 256 -6.55 17.86 2.60
C ARG A 256 -7.25 16.68 1.97
N VAL A 257 -6.85 15.48 2.36
CA VAL A 257 -7.30 14.22 1.80
C VAL A 257 -7.87 13.37 2.91
N MET A 258 -9.04 12.78 2.67
CA MET A 258 -9.67 11.80 3.53
C MET A 258 -9.32 10.41 3.00
N HIS A 259 -8.69 9.60 3.86
CA HIS A 259 -8.47 8.18 3.65
C HIS A 259 -9.54 7.42 4.43
N SER A 260 -10.36 6.64 3.74
CA SER A 260 -11.44 5.87 4.36
C SER A 260 -11.17 4.38 4.19
N PHE A 261 -11.16 3.67 5.31
CA PHE A 261 -11.10 2.20 5.40
C PHE A 261 -12.48 1.70 5.78
N ILE A 262 -13.12 0.93 4.93
CA ILE A 262 -14.53 0.57 5.05
C ILE A 262 -14.65 -0.96 5.04
N GLU A 263 -15.39 -1.51 5.99
CA GLU A 263 -15.70 -2.93 6.05
C GLU A 263 -16.27 -3.42 4.70
N ALA A 264 -15.70 -4.49 4.15
CA ALA A 264 -16.25 -5.13 2.96
C ALA A 264 -17.63 -5.72 3.31
N PRO A 265 -18.69 -5.44 2.54
CA PRO A 265 -20.02 -5.92 2.86
C PRO A 265 -20.11 -7.44 2.67
N ASP A 266 -20.61 -8.14 3.68
CA ASP A 266 -21.08 -9.53 3.54
C ASP A 266 -22.53 -9.52 3.06
N ASN A 267 -22.75 -9.83 1.79
CA ASN A 267 -24.07 -9.75 1.16
C ASN A 267 -24.23 -10.74 -0.01
N ASP A 268 -25.45 -10.78 -0.55
CA ASP A 268 -25.84 -11.63 -1.69
C ASP A 268 -25.75 -10.90 -3.05
N TYR A 269 -24.96 -9.81 -3.14
CA TYR A 269 -24.92 -8.97 -4.33
C TYR A 269 -24.56 -9.77 -5.58
N GLN A 270 -25.46 -9.75 -6.56
CA GLN A 270 -25.24 -10.38 -7.85
C GLN A 270 -24.87 -9.31 -8.88
N PRO A 271 -23.64 -9.36 -9.45
CA PRO A 271 -23.28 -8.50 -10.56
C PRO A 271 -24.20 -8.71 -11.76
N ARG A 272 -24.35 -7.66 -12.56
CA ARG A 272 -25.08 -7.74 -13.83
C ARG A 272 -24.13 -7.32 -14.93
N PHE A 273 -24.02 -8.14 -15.97
CA PHE A 273 -23.25 -7.81 -17.15
C PHE A 273 -23.81 -6.58 -17.84
N ASP A 274 -22.91 -5.80 -18.44
CA ASP A 274 -23.32 -4.69 -19.27
C ASP A 274 -23.98 -5.18 -20.57
N ASP A 275 -24.68 -4.26 -21.23
CA ASP A 275 -25.25 -4.48 -22.54
C ASP A 275 -24.74 -3.36 -23.44
N ALA A 276 -23.91 -3.69 -24.41
CA ALA A 276 -23.25 -2.73 -25.28
C ALA A 276 -24.21 -1.81 -26.06
N ARG A 277 -25.51 -2.13 -26.12
CA ARG A 277 -26.55 -1.28 -26.73
C ARG A 277 -26.96 -0.11 -25.83
N MET A 278 -26.61 -0.14 -24.54
CA MET A 278 -26.95 0.88 -23.56
C MET A 278 -25.70 1.40 -22.84
N GLY A 279 -25.70 2.69 -22.51
CA GLY A 279 -24.64 3.29 -21.72
C GLY A 279 -24.82 2.97 -20.24
N PHE A 280 -23.77 2.42 -19.62
CA PHE A 280 -23.67 2.23 -18.17
C PHE A 280 -22.34 2.78 -17.66
N PHE A 281 -22.29 3.11 -16.36
CA PHE A 281 -21.02 3.12 -15.67
C PHE A 281 -20.63 1.66 -15.44
N SER A 282 -19.62 1.17 -16.15
CA SER A 282 -19.16 -0.21 -16.02
C SER A 282 -17.91 -0.34 -15.15
N LEU A 283 -17.66 -1.57 -14.74
CA LEU A 283 -16.39 -2.05 -14.22
C LEU A 283 -15.96 -3.19 -15.16
N GLN A 284 -14.76 -3.09 -15.70
CA GLN A 284 -14.21 -4.12 -16.56
C GLN A 284 -13.44 -5.14 -15.72
N VAL A 285 -13.68 -6.41 -16.01
CA VAL A 285 -12.96 -7.56 -15.45
C VAL A 285 -12.61 -8.49 -16.61
N THR A 286 -11.38 -8.98 -16.65
CA THR A 286 -10.93 -9.89 -17.72
C THR A 286 -11.07 -11.33 -17.26
N ASP A 287 -11.78 -12.15 -18.04
CA ASP A 287 -11.86 -13.59 -17.88
C ASP A 287 -10.58 -14.25 -18.42
N LEU A 288 -9.66 -14.61 -17.54
CA LEU A 288 -8.42 -15.27 -17.92
C LEU A 288 -8.60 -16.76 -18.23
N THR A 289 -9.82 -17.26 -18.16
CA THR A 289 -10.19 -18.63 -18.56
C THR A 289 -10.91 -18.70 -19.91
N SER A 290 -11.30 -17.56 -20.47
CA SER A 290 -11.93 -17.46 -21.79
C SER A 290 -10.91 -17.48 -22.94
N MET A 291 -11.31 -18.06 -24.06
CA MET A 291 -10.55 -18.11 -25.31
C MET A 291 -11.02 -17.06 -26.33
N GLU A 292 -11.98 -16.22 -25.96
CA GLU A 292 -12.52 -15.19 -26.83
C GLU A 292 -11.51 -14.06 -27.07
N ALA A 293 -11.64 -13.38 -28.22
CA ALA A 293 -10.78 -12.25 -28.55
C ALA A 293 -11.00 -11.02 -27.64
N ALA A 294 -12.19 -10.93 -27.04
CA ALA A 294 -12.55 -9.89 -26.08
C ALA A 294 -13.13 -10.57 -24.82
N PRO A 295 -12.28 -11.18 -23.98
CA PRO A 295 -12.71 -12.00 -22.84
C PRO A 295 -13.13 -11.12 -21.65
N TYR A 296 -13.96 -10.11 -21.89
CA TYR A 296 -14.38 -9.15 -20.88
C TYR A 296 -15.67 -9.61 -20.21
N ARG A 297 -15.70 -9.47 -18.89
CA ARG A 297 -16.85 -9.71 -18.01
C ARG A 297 -17.34 -8.38 -17.47
N ASP A 298 -17.56 -7.43 -18.36
CA ASP A 298 -17.89 -6.06 -17.97
C ASP A 298 -19.22 -6.05 -17.20
N MET A 299 -19.20 -5.43 -16.02
CA MET A 299 -20.34 -5.40 -15.09
C MET A 299 -20.81 -3.97 -14.90
N ILE A 300 -22.11 -3.77 -14.72
CA ILE A 300 -22.65 -2.44 -14.43
C ILE A 300 -22.47 -2.07 -12.95
N ARG A 301 -22.13 -0.81 -12.69
CA ARG A 301 -22.19 -0.21 -11.36
C ARG A 301 -23.65 0.06 -11.02
N ARG A 302 -24.16 -0.58 -9.98
CA ARG A 302 -25.54 -0.41 -9.50
C ARG A 302 -25.61 -0.53 -7.99
N TRP A 303 -26.66 0.04 -7.42
CA TRP A 303 -26.98 -0.16 -6.01
C TRP A 303 -27.39 -1.62 -5.76
N HIS A 304 -26.97 -2.15 -4.61
CA HIS A 304 -27.50 -3.39 -4.05
C HIS A 304 -28.92 -3.12 -3.55
N LEU A 305 -29.91 -3.42 -4.39
CA LEU A 305 -31.32 -3.26 -4.06
C LEU A 305 -32.03 -4.59 -4.30
N VAL A 306 -32.59 -5.12 -3.22
CA VAL A 306 -33.43 -6.33 -3.22
C VAL A 306 -34.89 -5.88 -3.17
N LYS A 307 -35.73 -6.40 -4.05
CA LYS A 307 -37.17 -6.12 -4.03
C LYS A 307 -37.81 -6.72 -2.77
N LYS A 308 -38.69 -5.99 -2.09
CA LYS A 308 -39.55 -6.56 -1.03
C LYS A 308 -40.48 -7.65 -1.57
N ASP A 309 -41.06 -7.43 -2.75
CA ASP A 309 -41.83 -8.43 -3.51
C ASP A 309 -41.06 -8.79 -4.79
N PRO A 310 -40.39 -9.97 -4.83
CA PRO A 310 -39.61 -10.41 -5.98
C PRO A 310 -40.43 -10.58 -7.27
N ASP A 311 -41.71 -10.92 -7.15
CA ASP A 311 -42.59 -11.26 -8.28
C ASP A 311 -43.31 -10.03 -8.86
N ALA A 312 -43.39 -8.95 -8.10
CA ALA A 312 -43.98 -7.69 -8.57
C ALA A 312 -43.12 -7.03 -9.66
N GLU A 313 -43.77 -6.46 -10.68
CA GLU A 313 -43.10 -5.68 -11.74
C GLU A 313 -42.29 -4.52 -11.15
N LEU A 314 -42.91 -3.75 -10.25
CA LEU A 314 -42.31 -2.69 -9.44
C LEU A 314 -42.51 -3.02 -7.96
N SER A 315 -41.42 -2.99 -7.19
CA SER A 315 -41.45 -3.18 -5.74
C SER A 315 -40.53 -2.17 -5.09
N GLU A 316 -40.92 -1.70 -3.90
CA GLU A 316 -40.00 -1.00 -3.01
C GLU A 316 -38.79 -1.89 -2.66
N PRO A 317 -37.61 -1.31 -2.39
CA PRO A 317 -36.45 -2.07 -1.92
C PRO A 317 -36.60 -2.46 -0.45
N VAL A 318 -36.05 -3.62 -0.07
CA VAL A 318 -35.97 -4.07 1.33
C VAL A 318 -35.25 -3.01 2.18
N GLU A 319 -34.10 -2.54 1.71
CA GLU A 319 -33.34 -1.44 2.31
C GLU A 319 -33.30 -0.23 1.34
N PRO A 320 -34.03 0.87 1.66
CA PRO A 320 -33.98 2.08 0.85
C PRO A 320 -32.65 2.82 0.94
N ILE A 321 -32.25 3.47 -0.16
CA ILE A 321 -31.08 4.36 -0.18
C ILE A 321 -31.42 5.64 0.58
N THR A 322 -30.65 5.96 1.61
CA THR A 322 -30.78 7.19 2.38
C THR A 322 -29.64 8.15 2.03
N TRP A 323 -29.98 9.35 1.58
CA TRP A 323 -29.01 10.41 1.30
C TRP A 323 -29.03 11.45 2.42
N TRP A 324 -27.84 11.82 2.89
CA TRP A 324 -27.64 12.95 3.78
C TRP A 324 -27.00 14.07 2.95
N ILE A 325 -27.68 15.22 2.85
CA ILE A 325 -27.26 16.39 2.06
C ILE A 325 -26.79 17.49 2.99
#